data_AF-A0A6M1ZCP6-F1
#
_entry.id   AF-A0A6M1ZCP6-F1
#
_cell.length_a   1.000
_cell.length_b   1.000
_cell.length_c   1.000
_cell.angle_alpha   90.00
_cell.angle_beta   90.00
_cell.angle_gamma   90.00
#
_symmetry.space_group_name_H-M   'P 1'
#
loop_
_entity.id
_entity.type
_entity.pdbx_description
1 polymer ?
#
loop_
_entity_poly.entity_id
_entity_poly.type
_entity_poly.pdbx_seq_one_letter_code
_entity_poly.pdbx_strand_id
1 'polypeptide(L)' 'MPIKGVKICGAKCRTKGGDPCHQAAMKNGRCRMHGGVFYKRETHGATTLQAIKQRQQERALLKEMKAFNKEIERSFA' A
#
# COMPACT_ATOMS: atom_id res chain seq x y z
N MET A 1 24.95 9.76 -17.03
CA MET A 1 24.06 10.09 -18.17
C MET A 1 22.80 9.24 -18.04
N PRO A 2 21.59 9.83 -18.09
CA PRO A 2 20.37 9.03 -18.06
C PRO A 2 20.30 8.18 -19.34
N ILE A 3 20.03 6.88 -19.18
CA ILE A 3 19.86 5.97 -20.32
C ILE A 3 18.58 6.38 -21.05
N LYS A 4 18.67 6.70 -22.34
CA LYS A 4 17.54 7.17 -23.16
C LYS A 4 16.41 6.13 -23.10
N GLY A 5 15.21 6.57 -22.71
CA GLY A 5 14.03 5.69 -22.56
C GLY A 5 13.84 5.06 -21.17
N VAL A 6 14.79 5.21 -20.24
CA VAL A 6 14.68 4.67 -18.88
C VAL A 6 14.22 5.77 -17.92
N LYS A 7 13.10 5.54 -17.22
CA LYS A 7 12.62 6.45 -16.17
C LYS A 7 13.61 6.47 -15.00
N ILE A 8 13.84 7.65 -14.42
CA ILE A 8 14.68 7.82 -13.22
C ILE A 8 13.83 7.76 -11.94
N CYS A 9 14.45 7.36 -10.82
CA CYS A 9 13.76 7.19 -9.55
C CYS A 9 13.27 8.52 -8.91
N GLY A 10 14.08 9.57 -9.01
CA GLY A 10 13.77 10.92 -8.51
C GLY A 10 13.53 11.03 -7.00
N ALA A 11 13.70 9.97 -6.21
CA ALA A 11 13.49 10.02 -4.77
C ALA A 11 14.57 10.86 -4.07
N LYS A 12 14.20 11.55 -2.99
CA LYS A 12 15.13 12.35 -2.18
C LYS A 12 16.18 11.44 -1.53
N CYS A 13 17.45 11.59 -1.92
CA CYS A 13 18.55 10.80 -1.36
C CYS A 13 18.94 11.31 0.03
N ARG A 14 18.84 10.46 1.06
CA ARG A 14 19.29 10.81 2.41
C ARG A 14 20.80 11.08 2.49
N THR A 15 21.60 10.37 1.70
CA THR A 15 23.06 10.44 1.70
C THR A 15 23.64 11.58 0.86
N LYS A 16 22.83 12.24 0.03
CA LYS A 16 23.27 13.31 -0.88
C LYS A 16 22.64 14.65 -0.54
N GLY A 17 22.47 14.96 0.75
CA GLY A 17 21.88 16.23 1.18
C GLY A 17 20.44 16.49 0.70
N GLY A 18 19.74 15.46 0.19
CA GLY A 18 18.42 15.62 -0.41
C GLY A 18 18.39 15.67 -1.94
N ASP A 19 19.52 15.51 -2.64
CA ASP A 19 19.52 15.45 -4.10
C ASP A 19 18.62 14.32 -4.63
N PRO A 20 17.98 14.52 -5.80
CA PRO A 20 17.14 13.51 -6.42
C PRO A 20 17.94 12.29 -6.86
N CYS A 21 17.32 11.11 -6.75
CA CYS A 21 17.94 9.85 -7.14
C CYS A 21 17.97 9.70 -8.67
N HIS A 22 19.17 9.64 -9.24
CA HIS A 22 19.41 9.44 -10.67
C HIS A 22 19.49 7.96 -11.11
N GLN A 23 19.24 7.01 -10.20
CA GLN A 23 19.21 5.59 -10.54
C GLN A 23 17.98 5.25 -11.40
N ALA A 24 18.11 4.22 -12.23
CA ALA A 24 17.00 3.70 -13.02
C ALA A 24 15.82 3.27 -12.13
N ALA A 25 14.62 3.70 -12.51
CA ALA A 25 13.39 3.30 -11.86
C ALA A 25 12.97 1.88 -12.28
N MET A 26 12.42 1.13 -11.33
CA MET A 26 11.74 -0.14 -11.59
C MET A 26 10.30 0.11 -12.08
N LYS A 27 9.53 -0.96 -12.30
CA LYS A 27 8.12 -0.86 -12.76
C LYS A 27 7.25 0.06 -11.89
N ASN A 28 7.56 0.20 -10.60
CA ASN A 28 6.84 1.06 -9.66
C ASN A 28 7.34 2.52 -9.62
N GLY A 29 8.27 2.92 -10.50
CA GLY A 29 8.79 4.29 -10.56
C GLY A 29 9.89 4.62 -9.54
N ARG A 30 10.33 3.66 -8.71
CA ARG A 30 11.42 3.85 -7.74
C ARG A 30 12.59 2.91 -8.02
N CYS A 31 13.81 3.31 -7.68
CA CYS A 31 14.98 2.43 -7.77
C CYS A 31 14.98 1.44 -6.61
N ARG A 32 15.75 0.36 -6.73
CA ARG A 32 15.90 -0.68 -5.70
C ARG A 32 16.09 -0.14 -4.27
N MET A 33 16.91 0.90 -4.11
CA MET A 33 17.24 1.49 -2.80
C MET A 33 16.14 2.40 -2.22
N HIS A 34 15.30 3.00 -3.07
CA HIS A 34 14.21 3.90 -2.65
C HIS A 34 12.84 3.23 -2.76
N GLY A 35 12.81 1.90 -2.58
CA GLY A 35 11.59 1.12 -2.55
C GLY A 35 11.09 0.59 -3.88
N GLY A 36 11.94 0.57 -4.90
CA GLY A 36 11.73 -0.19 -6.13
C GLY A 36 11.52 -1.69 -5.87
N VAL A 37 12.26 -2.23 -4.91
CA VAL A 37 12.21 -3.65 -4.51
C VAL A 37 11.18 -3.91 -3.41
N PHE A 38 10.62 -2.87 -2.77
CA PHE A 38 9.54 -3.05 -1.78
C PHE A 38 8.22 -3.35 -2.50
N TYR A 39 8.13 -4.51 -3.14
CA TYR A 39 6.89 -5.27 -3.02
C TYR A 39 6.87 -5.77 -1.57
N LYS A 40 5.79 -5.52 -0.82
CA LYS A 40 5.62 -6.17 0.47
C LYS A 40 5.52 -7.66 0.17
N ARG A 41 6.65 -8.38 0.28
CA ARG A 41 6.65 -9.82 0.19
C ARG A 41 5.77 -10.30 1.34
N GLU A 42 4.72 -11.01 1.01
CA GLU A 42 3.90 -11.66 2.02
C GLU A 42 4.76 -12.75 2.65
N THR A 43 5.26 -12.48 3.85
CA THR A 43 6.14 -13.41 4.55
C THR A 43 5.32 -14.35 5.42
N HIS A 44 4.40 -13.82 6.24
CA HIS A 44 3.47 -14.58 7.11
C HIS A 44 2.62 -13.61 7.94
N GLY A 45 1.61 -14.14 8.63
CA GLY A 45 0.85 -13.43 9.65
C GLY A 45 -0.22 -12.49 9.08
N ALA A 46 -0.42 -11.35 9.74
CA ALA A 46 -1.55 -10.46 9.45
C ALA A 46 -1.47 -9.76 8.08
N THR A 47 -0.35 -9.82 7.37
CA THR A 47 -0.17 -9.09 6.10
C THR A 47 -0.27 -9.96 4.86
N THR A 48 -0.68 -11.22 4.99
CA THR A 48 -0.97 -12.09 3.83
C THR A 48 -2.23 -11.65 3.09
N LEU A 49 -2.33 -11.98 1.79
CA LEU A 49 -3.50 -11.68 0.95
C LEU A 49 -4.77 -12.26 1.60
N GLN A 50 -4.66 -13.48 2.12
CA GLN A 50 -5.75 -14.16 2.81
C GLN A 50 -6.18 -13.40 4.08
N ALA A 51 -5.24 -13.03 4.95
CA ALA A 51 -5.56 -12.30 6.18
C ALA A 51 -6.13 -10.91 5.88
N ILE A 52 -5.66 -10.24 4.83
CA ILE A 52 -6.21 -8.96 4.37
C ILE A 52 -7.65 -9.14 3.90
N LYS A 53 -7.92 -10.17 3.07
CA LYS A 53 -9.26 -10.45 2.55
C LYS A 53 -10.24 -10.83 3.66
N GLN A 54 -9.83 -11.67 4.61
CA GLN A 54 -10.65 -12.04 5.78
C GLN A 54 -11.04 -10.80 6.59
N ARG A 55 -10.08 -9.92 6.91
CA ARG A 55 -10.39 -8.67 7.62
C ARG A 55 -11.33 -7.74 6.86
N GLN A 56 -11.23 -7.69 5.53
CA GLN A 56 -12.15 -6.90 4.72
C GLN A 56 -13.58 -7.45 4.82
N GLN A 57 -13.74 -8.77 4.78
CA GLN A 57 -15.04 -9.44 4.94
C GLN A 57 -15.62 -9.21 6.35
N GLU A 58 -14.83 -9.41 7.40
CA GLU A 58 -15.23 -9.17 8.78
C GLU A 58 -15.66 -7.72 9.00
N ARG A 59 -14.92 -6.75 8.47
CA ARG A 59 -15.26 -5.33 8.57
C ARG A 59 -16.54 -4.98 7.83
N ALA A 60 -16.79 -5.60 6.67
CA ALA A 60 -18.03 -5.39 5.93
C ALA A 60 -19.23 -5.91 6.73
N LEU A 61 -19.14 -7.13 7.27
CA LEU A 61 -20.17 -7.72 8.12
C LEU A 61 -20.47 -6.86 9.35
N LEU A 62 -19.44 -6.43 10.08
CA LEU A 62 -19.62 -5.58 11.26
C LEU A 62 -20.31 -4.24 10.92
N LYS A 63 -20.01 -3.68 9.74
CA LYS A 63 -20.66 -2.47 9.26
C LYS A 63 -22.14 -2.70 8.95
N GLU A 64 -22.47 -3.81 8.30
CA GLU A 64 -23.85 -4.20 7.98
C GLU A 64 -24.65 -4.46 9.26
N MET A 65 -24.12 -5.24 10.19
CA MET A 65 -24.77 -5.50 11.48
C MET A 65 -25.05 -4.21 12.25
N LYS A 66 -24.11 -3.27 12.26
CA LYS A 66 -24.30 -1.97 12.91
C LYS A 66 -25.38 -1.13 12.24
N ALA A 67 -25.48 -1.17 10.91
CA ALA A 67 -26.54 -0.49 10.19
C ALA A 67 -27.90 -1.10 10.49
N PHE A 68 -28.00 -2.43 10.46
CA PHE A 68 -29.21 -3.18 10.78
C PHE A 68 -29.71 -2.91 12.20
N ASN A 69 -28.82 -2.95 13.21
CA ASN A 69 -29.21 -2.64 14.59
C ASN A 69 -29.77 -1.22 14.73
N LYS A 70 -29.20 -0.25 14.00
CA LYS A 70 -29.69 1.13 13.99
C LYS A 70 -31.09 1.24 13.35
N GLU A 71 -31.39 0.41 12.35
CA GLU A 71 -32.73 0.34 11.73
C GLU A 71 -33.74 -0.30 12.67
N ILE A 72 -33.35 -1.35 13.39
CA ILE A 72 -34.17 -1.95 14.47
C ILE A 72 -34.50 -0.87 15.51
N GLU A 73 -33.50 -0.20 16.07
CA GLU A 73 -33.70 0.85 17.08
C GLU A 73 -34.64 1.96 16.60
N ARG A 74 -34.56 2.34 15.31
CA ARG A 74 -35.48 3.31 14.69
C ARG A 74 -36.90 2.80 14.50
N SER A 75 -37.08 1.50 14.33
CA SER A 75 -38.40 0.88 14.10
C SER A 75 -39.17 0.67 15.40
N PHE A 76 -38.47 0.62 16.53
CA PHE A 76 -39.03 0.45 17.88
C PHE A 76 -39.03 1.73 18.73
N ALA A 77 -38.60 2.87 18.16
CA ALA A 77 -38.66 4.20 18.76
C ALA A 77 -39.81 5.02 18.17
#